data_AF-A0A3N3DQJ2-F1
#
_entry.id   AF-A0A3N3DQJ2-F1
#
_cell.length_a   1.000
_cell.length_b   1.000
_cell.length_c   1.000
_cell.angle_alpha   90.00
_cell.angle_beta   90.00
_cell.angle_gamma   90.00
#
_symmetry.space_group_name_H-M   'P 1'
#
loop_
_entity.id
_entity.type
_entity.pdbx_description
1 polymer ?
#
loop_
_entity_poly.entity_id
_entity_poly.type
_entity_poly.pdbx_seq_one_letter_code
_entity_poly.pdbx_strand_id
1 'polypeptide(L)'
;MVVLLLVGIALAGGGYYMFYLKPEQEAAEAAKQQAEKVVPKPTPIDKPKPAPLPPVPEVTDYYVSPERLGVREHPALTAYIESDLYRGEKVHILEKRDGWGRISPYYVYKEGEEEVAEWVPMDQLLEVPPTITKAERIKTISSYIEGSDDFKQYFDVFIKTTDDLIKEGICLPPDFEELKGWVKSVRYSDDVYFVYCGGLKQANKIYLNVNTGNIFYR
;
A
#
# COMPACT_ATOMS: atom_id res chain seq x y z
N MET A 1 29.79 -90.75 -38.58
CA MET A 1 30.84 -89.83 -38.07
C MET A 1 30.33 -88.41 -37.79
N VAL A 2 29.47 -87.81 -38.63
CA VAL A 2 29.00 -86.42 -38.45
C VAL A 2 28.20 -86.19 -37.15
N VAL A 3 27.37 -87.16 -36.73
CA VAL A 3 26.52 -87.03 -35.53
C VAL A 3 27.34 -87.01 -34.23
N LEU A 4 28.40 -87.83 -34.12
CA LEU A 4 29.28 -87.82 -32.94
C LEU A 4 30.10 -86.53 -32.82
N LEU A 5 30.44 -85.92 -33.95
CA LEU A 5 31.18 -84.66 -34.01
C LEU A 5 30.29 -83.48 -33.55
N LEU A 6 29.01 -83.48 -33.92
CA LEU A 6 28.04 -82.48 -33.46
C LEU A 6 27.74 -82.60 -31.95
N VAL A 7 27.66 -83.83 -31.42
CA VAL A 7 27.50 -84.06 -29.97
C VAL A 7 28.74 -83.60 -29.20
N GLY A 8 29.95 -83.85 -29.71
CA GLY A 8 31.19 -83.36 -29.11
C GLY A 8 31.28 -81.83 -29.06
N ILE A 9 30.86 -81.14 -30.12
CA ILE A 9 30.82 -79.67 -30.16
C ILE A 9 29.74 -79.11 -29.23
N ALA A 10 28.57 -79.74 -29.16
CA ALA A 10 27.50 -79.33 -28.25
C ALA A 10 27.89 -79.50 -26.76
N LEU A 11 28.58 -80.60 -26.42
CA LEU A 11 29.09 -80.83 -25.06
C LEU A 11 30.23 -79.86 -24.71
N ALA A 12 31.11 -79.54 -25.66
CA ALA A 12 32.16 -78.54 -25.47
C ALA A 12 31.59 -77.12 -25.29
N GLY A 13 30.57 -76.76 -26.08
CA GLY A 13 29.86 -75.47 -25.94
C GLY A 13 29.07 -75.36 -24.64
N GLY A 14 28.40 -76.45 -24.22
CA GLY A 14 27.71 -76.51 -22.94
C GLY A 14 28.65 -76.43 -21.74
N GLY A 15 29.81 -77.09 -21.80
CA GLY A 15 30.86 -76.98 -20.80
C GLY A 15 31.44 -75.56 -20.71
N TYR A 16 31.73 -74.93 -21.85
CA TYR A 16 32.22 -73.55 -21.88
C TYR A 16 31.20 -72.56 -21.29
N TYR A 17 29.91 -72.75 -21.58
CA TYR A 17 28.84 -71.93 -21.02
C TYR A 17 28.78 -72.07 -19.48
N MET A 18 28.79 -73.30 -18.96
CA MET A 18 28.63 -73.56 -17.54
C MET A 18 29.84 -73.14 -16.69
N PHE A 19 31.07 -73.29 -17.21
CA PHE A 19 32.29 -73.03 -16.44
C PHE A 19 32.89 -71.63 -16.64
N TYR A 20 32.59 -70.93 -17.75
CA TYR A 20 33.15 -69.60 -18.02
C TYR A 20 32.10 -68.49 -18.13
N LEU A 21 31.01 -68.67 -18.88
CA LEU A 21 30.01 -67.61 -19.07
C LEU A 21 29.04 -67.46 -17.89
N LYS A 22 28.56 -68.58 -17.34
CA LYS A 22 27.59 -68.56 -16.24
C LYS A 22 28.14 -67.92 -14.95
N PRO A 23 29.38 -68.20 -14.52
CA PRO A 23 29.95 -67.55 -13.34
C PRO A 23 30.11 -66.03 -13.52
N GLU A 24 30.45 -65.56 -14.73
CA GLU A 24 30.52 -64.12 -15.02
C GLU A 24 29.14 -63.46 -14.96
N GLN A 25 28.09 -64.13 -15.44
CA GLN A 25 26.71 -63.66 -15.33
C GLN A 25 26.25 -63.61 -13.87
N GLU A 26 26.48 -64.68 -13.11
CA GLU A 26 26.12 -64.74 -11.68
C GLU A 26 26.93 -63.71 -10.86
N ALA A 27 28.20 -63.48 -11.19
CA ALA A 27 29.01 -62.44 -10.56
C ALA A 27 28.55 -61.02 -10.95
N ALA A 28 28.15 -60.79 -12.20
CA ALA A 28 27.59 -59.52 -12.66
C ALA A 28 26.21 -59.24 -12.03
N GLU A 29 25.38 -60.27 -11.85
CA GLU A 29 24.10 -60.17 -11.14
C GLU A 29 24.30 -59.93 -9.65
N ALA A 30 25.24 -60.63 -9.01
CA ALA A 30 25.61 -60.40 -7.62
C ALA A 30 26.19 -58.99 -7.40
N ALA A 31 27.02 -58.50 -8.33
CA ALA A 31 27.56 -57.14 -8.31
C ALA A 31 26.47 -56.08 -8.52
N LYS A 32 25.47 -56.33 -9.39
CA LYS A 32 24.30 -55.45 -9.52
C LYS A 32 23.44 -55.44 -8.26
N GLN A 33 23.20 -56.59 -7.64
CA GLN A 33 22.43 -56.69 -6.40
C GLN A 33 23.17 -56.06 -5.20
N GLN A 34 24.50 -56.16 -5.15
CA GLN A 34 25.31 -55.46 -4.15
C GLN A 34 25.36 -53.96 -4.41
N ALA A 35 25.45 -53.51 -5.67
CA ALA A 35 25.35 -52.09 -6.02
C ALA A 35 23.98 -51.50 -5.64
N GLU A 36 22.90 -52.26 -5.80
CA GLU A 36 21.54 -51.82 -5.43
C GLU A 36 21.33 -51.78 -3.90
N LYS A 37 21.97 -52.69 -3.14
CA LYS A 37 21.92 -52.66 -1.66
C LYS A 37 22.81 -51.59 -1.02
N VAL A 38 23.88 -51.16 -1.70
CA VAL A 38 24.86 -50.18 -1.18
C VAL A 38 24.49 -48.74 -1.55
N VAL A 39 23.53 -48.52 -2.44
CA VAL A 39 22.87 -47.21 -2.56
C VAL A 39 21.96 -47.05 -1.34
N PRO A 40 22.27 -46.17 -0.35
CA PRO A 40 21.25 -45.77 0.59
C PRO A 40 20.10 -45.24 -0.25
N LYS A 41 18.93 -45.88 -0.13
CA LYS A 41 17.67 -45.43 -0.74
C LYS A 41 17.68 -43.91 -0.69
N PRO A 42 17.76 -43.18 -1.82
CA PRO A 42 17.58 -41.75 -1.76
C PRO A 42 16.20 -41.56 -1.16
N THR A 43 16.14 -41.08 0.08
CA THR A 43 14.98 -40.34 0.57
C THR A 43 14.58 -39.44 -0.59
N PRO A 44 13.29 -39.40 -0.98
CA PRO A 44 12.84 -38.45 -1.97
C PRO A 44 13.45 -37.11 -1.58
N ILE A 45 14.39 -36.62 -2.39
CA ILE A 45 14.79 -35.23 -2.30
C ILE A 45 13.55 -34.55 -2.85
N ASP A 46 12.61 -34.25 -1.95
CA ASP A 46 11.71 -33.14 -2.15
C ASP A 46 12.62 -32.03 -2.64
N LYS A 47 12.51 -31.69 -3.93
CA LYS A 47 12.86 -30.33 -4.34
C LYS A 47 12.20 -29.48 -3.27
N PRO A 48 12.94 -28.64 -2.52
CA PRO A 48 12.27 -27.70 -1.64
C PRO A 48 11.27 -27.00 -2.56
N LYS A 49 9.98 -27.27 -2.35
CA LYS A 49 8.93 -26.37 -2.83
C LYS A 49 9.47 -25.02 -2.39
N PRO A 50 9.71 -24.04 -3.29
CA PRO A 50 10.11 -22.72 -2.86
C PRO A 50 9.21 -22.41 -1.69
N ALA A 51 9.79 -22.22 -0.50
CA ALA A 51 9.01 -21.83 0.66
C ALA A 51 8.10 -20.72 0.14
N PRO A 52 6.78 -20.78 0.39
CA PRO A 52 5.92 -19.67 0.02
C PRO A 52 6.68 -18.43 0.44
N LEU A 53 6.99 -17.55 -0.53
CA LEU A 53 7.60 -16.27 -0.22
C LEU A 53 6.84 -15.77 1.00
N PRO A 54 7.51 -15.35 2.10
CA PRO A 54 6.79 -14.78 3.22
C PRO A 54 5.77 -13.81 2.62
N PRO A 55 4.48 -13.91 2.99
CA PRO A 55 3.46 -13.08 2.37
C PRO A 55 4.01 -11.66 2.41
N VAL A 56 4.16 -11.05 1.22
CA VAL A 56 4.61 -9.66 1.12
C VAL A 56 3.74 -8.93 2.13
N PRO A 57 4.33 -8.26 3.14
CA PRO A 57 3.54 -7.66 4.19
C PRO A 57 2.47 -6.82 3.50
N GLU A 58 1.21 -7.17 3.72
CA GLU A 58 0.13 -6.51 3.01
C GLU A 58 0.23 -5.04 3.36
N VAL A 59 0.51 -4.21 2.36
CA VAL A 59 0.63 -2.77 2.57
C VAL A 59 -0.73 -2.30 3.05
N THR A 60 -0.80 -1.88 4.31
CA THR A 60 -2.02 -1.33 4.92
C THR A 60 -2.00 0.19 4.86
N ASP A 61 -0.82 0.79 4.84
CA ASP A 61 -0.64 2.23 4.86
C ASP A 61 -0.50 2.78 3.44
N TYR A 62 -1.34 3.75 3.10
CA TYR A 62 -1.33 4.43 1.81
C TYR A 62 -1.40 5.95 1.97
N TYR A 63 -1.16 6.65 0.88
CA TYR A 63 -1.17 8.10 0.79
C TYR A 63 -2.14 8.57 -0.29
N VAL A 64 -2.89 9.63 -0.03
CA VAL A 64 -3.84 10.19 -0.99
C VAL A 64 -3.11 10.87 -2.15
N SER A 65 -3.45 10.50 -3.39
CA SER A 65 -2.88 11.06 -4.62
C SER A 65 -3.54 12.37 -5.09
N PRO A 66 -4.88 12.45 -5.24
CA PRO A 66 -5.53 13.66 -5.76
C PRO A 66 -5.48 14.82 -4.75
N GLU A 67 -5.74 16.05 -5.22
CA GLU A 67 -5.79 17.25 -4.36
C GLU A 67 -6.84 17.10 -3.24
N ARG A 68 -7.98 16.47 -3.56
CA ARG A 68 -9.09 16.18 -2.68
C ARG A 68 -9.67 14.81 -3.05
N LEU A 69 -9.98 13.99 -2.04
CA LEU A 69 -10.54 12.65 -2.18
C LEU A 69 -11.75 12.51 -1.27
N GLY A 70 -12.94 12.30 -1.84
CA GLY A 70 -14.14 12.04 -1.06
C GLY A 70 -14.16 10.62 -0.50
N VAL A 71 -14.30 10.50 0.81
CA VAL A 71 -14.53 9.26 1.56
C VAL A 71 -16.02 8.94 1.54
N ARG A 72 -16.37 7.68 1.29
CA ARG A 72 -17.75 7.27 1.01
C ARG A 72 -18.28 6.26 1.99
N GLU A 73 -19.58 6.28 2.25
CA GLU A 73 -20.26 5.35 3.17
C GLU A 73 -20.28 3.89 2.66
N HIS A 74 -20.12 3.70 1.34
CA HIS A 74 -20.12 2.39 0.69
C HIS A 74 -19.11 2.34 -0.46
N PRO A 75 -18.64 1.15 -0.86
CA PRO A 75 -17.69 0.97 -1.97
C PRO A 75 -18.38 1.14 -3.34
N ALA A 76 -18.94 2.32 -3.58
CA ALA A 76 -19.61 2.67 -4.83
C ALA A 76 -19.39 4.15 -5.16
N LEU A 77 -19.17 4.44 -6.45
CA LEU A 77 -18.96 5.82 -6.92
C LEU A 77 -20.20 6.73 -6.77
N THR A 78 -21.37 6.13 -6.57
CA THR A 78 -22.65 6.81 -6.33
C THR A 78 -22.98 6.99 -4.85
N ALA A 79 -22.19 6.39 -3.94
CA ALA A 79 -22.42 6.50 -2.50
C ALA A 79 -22.18 7.92 -2.00
N TYR A 80 -22.85 8.28 -0.90
CA TYR A 80 -22.69 9.57 -0.25
C TYR A 80 -21.23 9.78 0.19
N ILE A 81 -20.75 11.02 0.05
CA ILE A 81 -19.42 11.42 0.49
C ILE A 81 -19.58 11.97 1.91
N GLU A 82 -19.02 11.26 2.87
CA GLU A 82 -19.10 11.59 4.29
C GLU A 82 -18.04 12.60 4.70
N SER A 83 -16.82 12.44 4.20
CA SER A 83 -15.69 13.32 4.51
C SER A 83 -14.75 13.45 3.31
N ASP A 84 -13.78 14.35 3.43
CA ASP A 84 -12.75 14.58 2.42
C ASP A 84 -11.37 14.34 3.03
N LEU A 85 -10.49 13.73 2.24
CA LEU A 85 -9.08 13.59 2.50
C LEU A 85 -8.28 14.41 1.50
N TYR A 86 -7.13 14.92 1.92
CA TYR A 86 -6.29 15.78 1.10
C TYR A 86 -4.99 15.09 0.65
N ARG A 87 -4.42 15.58 -0.45
CA ARG A 87 -3.19 15.01 -1.03
C ARG A 87 -2.09 14.82 0.03
N GLY A 88 -1.51 13.63 0.06
CA GLY A 88 -0.41 13.26 0.94
C GLY A 88 -0.85 12.88 2.35
N GLU A 89 -2.15 12.96 2.69
CA GLU A 89 -2.65 12.36 3.92
C GLU A 89 -2.44 10.85 3.91
N LYS A 90 -2.05 10.34 5.07
CA LYS A 90 -1.80 8.92 5.29
C LYS A 90 -3.09 8.26 5.74
N VAL A 91 -3.51 7.21 5.04
CA VAL A 91 -4.67 6.38 5.38
C VAL A 91 -4.24 4.96 5.72
N HIS A 92 -4.95 4.34 6.65
CA HIS A 92 -4.75 2.95 7.03
C HIS A 92 -5.93 2.11 6.55
N ILE A 93 -5.66 1.20 5.62
CA ILE A 93 -6.66 0.34 4.99
C ILE A 93 -6.85 -0.90 5.84
N LEU A 94 -8.06 -1.05 6.38
CA LEU A 94 -8.49 -2.18 7.20
C LEU A 94 -8.94 -3.37 6.34
N GLU A 95 -9.45 -3.10 5.14
CA GLU A 95 -9.99 -4.10 4.24
C GLU A 95 -9.92 -3.62 2.79
N LYS A 96 -9.64 -4.54 1.86
CA LYS A 96 -9.64 -4.26 0.41
C LYS A 96 -10.69 -5.14 -0.27
N ARG A 97 -11.58 -4.53 -1.05
CA ARG A 97 -12.65 -5.23 -1.77
C ARG A 97 -13.01 -4.49 -3.06
N ASP A 98 -13.03 -5.19 -4.19
CA ASP A 98 -13.53 -4.69 -5.48
C ASP A 98 -12.96 -3.32 -5.90
N GLY A 99 -11.67 -3.06 -5.63
CA GLY A 99 -11.03 -1.78 -5.95
C GLY A 99 -11.21 -0.68 -4.89
N TRP A 100 -11.85 -0.99 -3.77
CA TRP A 100 -12.05 -0.09 -2.64
C TRP A 100 -11.27 -0.54 -1.42
N GLY A 101 -10.87 0.44 -0.62
CA GLY A 101 -10.25 0.25 0.69
C GLY A 101 -11.15 0.83 1.77
N ARG A 102 -11.45 0.04 2.81
CA ARG A 102 -12.16 0.52 4.00
C ARG A 102 -11.16 1.08 5.00
N ILE A 103 -11.42 2.26 5.54
CA ILE A 103 -10.50 2.97 6.46
C ILE A 103 -11.05 3.12 7.88
N SER A 104 -12.35 2.88 8.11
CA SER A 104 -12.96 2.88 9.44
C SER A 104 -13.65 1.55 9.75
N PRO A 105 -13.84 1.17 11.03
CA PRO A 105 -14.73 0.07 11.41
C PRO A 105 -16.15 0.28 10.87
N TYR A 106 -16.95 -0.79 10.83
CA TYR A 106 -18.37 -0.63 10.58
C TYR A 106 -19.05 0.06 11.78
N TYR A 107 -20.00 0.96 11.50
CA TYR A 107 -20.83 1.63 12.49
C TYR A 107 -22.23 1.87 11.96
N VAL A 108 -23.15 2.24 12.85
CA VAL A 108 -24.54 2.53 12.53
C VAL A 108 -24.89 3.89 13.11
N TYR A 109 -25.55 4.74 12.33
CA TYR A 109 -25.96 6.08 12.80
C TYR A 109 -27.12 6.00 13.80
N LYS A 110 -28.10 5.12 13.56
CA LYS A 110 -29.22 4.87 14.50
C LYS A 110 -29.54 3.39 14.61
N GLU A 111 -30.02 2.98 15.79
CA GLU A 111 -30.40 1.59 16.04
C GLU A 111 -31.45 1.10 15.02
N GLY A 112 -31.13 0.01 14.31
CA GLY A 112 -31.97 -0.57 13.27
C GLY A 112 -31.71 -0.07 11.84
N GLU A 113 -30.78 0.87 11.64
CA GLU A 113 -30.29 1.25 10.31
C GLU A 113 -29.19 0.30 9.80
N GLU A 114 -28.84 0.40 8.51
CA GLU A 114 -27.78 -0.42 7.92
C GLU A 114 -26.38 -0.02 8.43
N GLU A 115 -25.48 -1.00 8.56
CA GLU A 115 -24.08 -0.74 8.89
C GLU A 115 -23.36 -0.08 7.71
N VAL A 116 -22.73 1.05 7.97
CA VAL A 116 -21.90 1.80 7.03
C VAL A 116 -20.44 1.78 7.48
N ALA A 117 -19.53 2.15 6.58
CA ALA A 117 -18.14 2.38 6.91
C ALA A 117 -17.55 3.40 5.93
N GLU A 118 -16.34 3.86 6.21
CA GLU A 118 -15.63 4.80 5.35
C GLU A 118 -14.81 4.03 4.29
N TRP A 119 -15.10 4.31 3.02
CA TRP A 119 -14.49 3.67 1.86
C TRP A 119 -13.81 4.69 0.95
N VAL A 120 -12.63 4.33 0.46
CA VAL A 120 -11.86 5.10 -0.50
C VAL A 120 -11.49 4.25 -1.72
N PRO A 121 -11.46 4.83 -2.93
CA PRO A 121 -11.04 4.12 -4.13
C PRO A 121 -9.53 3.90 -4.13
N MET A 122 -9.10 2.64 -4.27
CA MET A 122 -7.69 2.25 -4.14
C MET A 122 -6.79 2.78 -5.27
N ASP A 123 -7.36 3.05 -6.45
CA ASP A 123 -6.64 3.62 -7.60
C ASP A 123 -6.26 5.10 -7.40
N GLN A 124 -6.83 5.76 -6.39
CA GLN A 124 -6.50 7.13 -6.00
C GLN A 124 -5.50 7.20 -4.84
N LEU A 125 -4.95 6.04 -4.43
CA LEU A 125 -4.00 5.92 -3.34
C LEU A 125 -2.61 5.50 -3.85
N LEU A 126 -1.58 5.89 -3.09
CA LEU A 126 -0.17 5.59 -3.36
C LEU A 126 0.44 4.87 -2.17
N GLU A 127 1.29 3.88 -2.41
CA GLU A 127 2.03 3.18 -1.33
C GLU A 127 3.13 4.05 -0.71
N VAL A 128 3.60 5.04 -1.47
CA VAL A 128 4.63 6.00 -1.06
C VAL A 128 4.06 7.41 -1.05
N PRO A 129 4.52 8.29 -0.15
CA PRO A 129 4.06 9.66 -0.12
C PRO A 129 4.37 10.35 -1.46
N PRO A 130 3.42 11.11 -2.01
CA PRO A 130 3.65 11.83 -3.26
C PRO A 130 4.70 12.93 -3.07
N THR A 131 5.61 13.06 -4.04
CA THR A 131 6.53 14.19 -4.09
C THR A 131 5.78 15.42 -4.59
N ILE A 132 5.53 16.39 -3.72
CA ILE A 132 4.83 17.65 -4.07
C ILE A 132 5.86 18.73 -4.36
N THR A 133 5.82 19.30 -5.57
CA THR A 133 6.70 20.43 -5.92
C THR A 133 6.27 21.71 -5.19
N LYS A 134 7.19 22.66 -5.04
CA LYS A 134 6.86 23.98 -4.44
C LYS A 134 5.74 24.70 -5.19
N ALA A 135 5.72 24.61 -6.52
CA ALA A 135 4.70 25.24 -7.35
C ALA A 135 3.32 24.61 -7.14
N GLU A 136 3.24 23.26 -7.08
CA GLU A 136 1.99 22.57 -6.77
C GLU A 136 1.49 22.89 -5.37
N ARG A 137 2.39 22.94 -4.38
CA ARG A 137 2.03 23.33 -3.01
C ARG A 137 1.42 24.73 -2.96
N ILE A 138 2.04 25.70 -3.63
CA ILE A 138 1.50 27.07 -3.72
C ILE A 138 0.14 27.07 -4.40
N LYS A 139 -0.03 26.33 -5.51
CA LYS A 139 -1.32 26.20 -6.21
C LYS A 139 -2.41 25.62 -5.29
N THR A 140 -2.12 24.53 -4.60
CA THR A 140 -3.05 23.89 -3.67
C THR A 140 -3.45 24.84 -2.54
N ILE A 141 -2.49 25.50 -1.89
CA ILE A 141 -2.79 26.45 -0.82
C ILE A 141 -3.59 27.65 -1.34
N SER A 142 -3.21 28.18 -2.51
CA SER A 142 -3.93 29.28 -3.14
C SER A 142 -5.40 28.93 -3.35
N SER A 143 -5.71 27.68 -3.73
CA SER A 143 -7.08 27.24 -3.92
C SER A 143 -7.95 27.31 -2.65
N TYR A 144 -7.34 27.17 -1.47
CA TYR A 144 -8.05 27.25 -0.19
C TYR A 144 -8.33 28.69 0.25
N ILE A 145 -7.49 29.64 -0.18
CA ILE A 145 -7.48 31.01 0.37
C ILE A 145 -7.62 32.10 -0.69
N GLU A 146 -7.92 31.76 -1.95
CA GLU A 146 -8.04 32.73 -3.05
C GLU A 146 -9.16 33.76 -2.82
N GLY A 147 -10.16 33.42 -2.01
CA GLY A 147 -11.24 34.31 -1.61
C GLY A 147 -10.89 35.25 -0.45
N SER A 148 -9.66 35.24 0.05
CA SER A 148 -9.23 36.10 1.16
C SER A 148 -9.38 37.58 0.81
N ASP A 149 -9.71 38.38 1.82
CA ASP A 149 -9.67 39.84 1.69
C ASP A 149 -8.23 40.28 1.35
N ASP A 150 -8.09 41.18 0.38
CA ASP A 150 -6.80 41.71 -0.09
C ASP A 150 -5.79 40.62 -0.53
N PHE A 151 -6.27 39.44 -0.97
CA PHE A 151 -5.43 38.27 -1.30
C PHE A 151 -4.23 38.60 -2.20
N LYS A 152 -4.45 39.34 -3.28
CA LYS A 152 -3.40 39.69 -4.26
C LYS A 152 -2.32 40.60 -3.66
N GLN A 153 -2.69 41.45 -2.71
CA GLN A 153 -1.78 42.40 -2.07
C GLN A 153 -0.85 41.69 -1.08
N TYR A 154 -1.38 40.69 -0.36
CA TYR A 154 -0.67 39.98 0.70
C TYR A 154 -0.41 38.51 0.37
N PHE A 155 -0.33 38.19 -0.92
CA PHE A 155 -0.24 36.82 -1.44
C PHE A 155 0.84 35.98 -0.74
N ASP A 156 2.08 36.46 -0.71
CA ASP A 156 3.21 35.69 -0.16
C ASP A 156 3.03 35.40 1.34
N VAL A 157 2.51 36.37 2.09
CA VAL A 157 2.29 36.23 3.54
C VAL A 157 1.15 35.26 3.81
N PHE A 158 0.05 35.34 3.07
CA PHE A 158 -1.07 34.42 3.21
C PHE A 158 -0.68 32.99 2.86
N ILE A 159 -0.03 32.79 1.71
CA ILE A 159 0.41 31.45 1.29
C ILE A 159 1.36 30.85 2.32
N LYS A 160 2.37 31.60 2.76
CA LYS A 160 3.33 31.12 3.76
C LYS A 160 2.64 30.77 5.08
N THR A 161 1.82 31.68 5.60
CA THR A 161 1.18 31.50 6.92
C THR A 161 0.20 30.33 6.90
N THR A 162 -0.60 30.21 5.84
CA THR A 162 -1.51 29.07 5.67
C THR A 162 -0.74 27.76 5.51
N ASP A 163 0.39 27.76 4.77
CA ASP A 163 1.25 26.58 4.65
C ASP A 163 1.77 26.10 6.01
N ASP A 164 2.27 27.04 6.81
CA ASP A 164 2.82 26.80 8.14
C ASP A 164 1.72 26.24 9.07
N LEU A 165 0.54 26.88 9.11
CA LEU A 165 -0.59 26.44 9.94
C LEU A 165 -1.09 25.03 9.60
N ILE A 166 -1.13 24.67 8.31
CA ILE A 166 -1.54 23.32 7.87
C ILE A 166 -0.46 22.29 8.21
N LYS A 167 0.83 22.62 8.03
CA LYS A 167 1.95 21.71 8.38
C LYS A 167 2.01 21.43 9.88
N GLU A 168 1.72 22.43 10.70
CA GLU A 168 1.69 22.30 12.16
C GLU A 168 0.41 21.59 12.65
N GLY A 169 -0.56 21.34 11.78
CA GLY A 169 -1.84 20.71 12.13
C GLY A 169 -2.74 21.61 12.99
N ILE A 170 -2.46 22.92 13.03
CA ILE A 170 -3.27 23.91 13.75
C ILE A 170 -4.58 24.17 13.00
N CYS A 171 -4.50 24.21 11.67
CA CYS A 171 -5.63 24.38 10.77
C CYS A 171 -5.66 23.25 9.74
N LEU A 172 -6.86 22.89 9.32
CA LEU A 172 -7.10 21.96 8.21
C LEU A 172 -7.58 22.74 6.98
N PRO A 173 -7.42 22.21 5.76
CA PRO A 173 -7.94 22.89 4.56
C PRO A 173 -9.44 23.30 4.64
N PRO A 174 -10.37 22.50 5.22
CA PRO A 174 -11.76 22.90 5.40
C PRO A 174 -11.95 24.19 6.22
N ASP A 175 -11.06 24.47 7.17
CA ASP A 175 -11.14 25.67 8.02
C ASP A 175 -11.02 26.96 7.18
N PHE A 176 -10.23 26.92 6.11
CA PHE A 176 -10.10 28.03 5.17
C PHE A 176 -11.27 28.08 4.17
N GLU A 177 -11.82 26.92 3.78
CA GLU A 177 -12.98 26.86 2.87
C GLU A 177 -14.24 27.47 3.49
N GLU A 178 -14.45 27.31 4.81
CA GLU A 178 -15.63 27.83 5.53
C GLU A 178 -15.79 29.35 5.39
N LEU A 179 -14.69 30.09 5.52
CA LEU A 179 -14.66 31.54 5.36
C LEU A 179 -14.20 32.00 3.97
N LYS A 180 -13.87 31.05 3.07
CA LYS A 180 -13.21 31.31 1.79
C LYS A 180 -11.86 32.03 1.93
N GLY A 181 -11.14 31.79 3.02
CA GLY A 181 -9.82 32.32 3.30
C GLY A 181 -9.77 33.28 4.50
N TRP A 182 -8.81 34.19 4.47
CA TRP A 182 -8.53 35.17 5.51
C TRP A 182 -9.47 36.37 5.41
N VAL A 183 -10.12 36.71 6.53
CA VAL A 183 -11.09 37.82 6.61
C VAL A 183 -10.47 39.01 7.32
N LYS A 184 -10.61 40.21 6.76
CA LYS A 184 -10.08 41.45 7.34
C LYS A 184 -10.80 41.79 8.65
N SER A 185 -10.02 42.07 9.68
CA SER A 185 -10.53 42.46 10.98
C SER A 185 -10.88 43.94 11.01
N VAL A 186 -12.12 44.26 11.40
CA VAL A 186 -12.55 45.65 11.66
C VAL A 186 -12.19 46.15 13.07
N ARG A 187 -11.67 45.26 13.94
CA ARG A 187 -11.36 45.59 15.34
C ARG A 187 -10.00 46.25 15.50
N TYR A 188 -9.08 46.00 14.58
CA TYR A 188 -7.72 46.52 14.60
C TYR A 188 -7.56 47.58 13.52
N SER A 189 -6.78 48.63 13.81
CA SER A 189 -6.45 49.69 12.84
C SER A 189 -5.42 49.24 11.82
N ASP A 190 -4.60 48.25 12.18
CA ASP A 190 -3.59 47.67 11.31
C ASP A 190 -4.23 46.65 10.35
N ASP A 191 -3.54 46.30 9.27
CA ASP A 191 -3.94 45.22 8.38
C ASP A 191 -3.81 43.86 9.10
N VAL A 192 -4.86 43.53 9.84
CA VAL A 192 -5.01 42.29 10.59
C VAL A 192 -6.14 41.50 9.98
N TYR A 193 -5.89 40.23 9.72
CA TYR A 193 -6.85 39.28 9.18
C TYR A 193 -7.07 38.16 10.19
N PHE A 194 -8.14 37.40 10.02
CA PHE A 194 -8.43 36.26 10.87
C PHE A 194 -9.05 35.10 10.10
N VAL A 195 -8.92 33.92 10.69
CA VAL A 195 -9.61 32.69 10.30
C VAL A 195 -10.04 31.94 11.57
N TYR A 196 -10.95 30.97 11.44
CA TYR A 196 -11.27 30.04 12.51
C TYR A 196 -10.73 28.66 12.15
N CYS A 197 -9.99 28.03 13.05
CA CYS A 197 -9.48 26.67 12.85
C CYS A 197 -10.03 25.73 13.93
N GLY A 198 -10.75 24.69 13.52
CA GLY A 198 -11.46 23.79 14.45
C GLY A 198 -12.86 24.28 14.85
N GLY A 199 -13.49 25.13 14.03
CA GLY A 199 -14.87 25.62 14.15
C GLY A 199 -15.03 27.06 14.67
N LEU A 200 -16.25 27.61 14.60
CA LEU A 200 -16.54 29.05 14.77
C LEU A 200 -16.50 29.63 16.19
N LYS A 201 -15.82 28.99 17.14
CA LYS A 201 -15.69 29.51 18.52
C LYS A 201 -14.60 30.58 18.59
N GLN A 202 -14.74 31.54 19.50
CA GLN A 202 -13.73 32.59 19.71
C GLN A 202 -12.34 32.00 20.03
N ALA A 203 -12.28 30.89 20.78
CA ALA A 203 -11.03 30.20 21.12
C ALA A 203 -10.28 29.63 19.89
N ASN A 204 -11.01 29.37 18.80
CA ASN A 204 -10.48 28.83 17.56
C ASN A 204 -10.06 29.93 16.57
N LYS A 205 -10.22 31.19 16.97
CA LYS A 205 -9.95 32.34 16.12
C LYS A 205 -8.48 32.69 16.14
N ILE A 206 -7.88 32.68 14.96
CA ILE A 206 -6.48 32.98 14.74
C ILE A 206 -6.37 34.31 14.02
N TYR A 207 -5.55 35.23 14.53
CA TYR A 207 -5.29 36.51 13.89
C TYR A 207 -3.90 36.53 13.26
N LEU A 208 -3.80 37.15 12.09
CA LEU A 208 -2.56 37.38 11.35
C LEU A 208 -2.38 38.88 11.12
N ASN A 209 -1.27 39.44 11.58
CA ASN A 209 -0.83 40.77 11.18
C ASN A 209 0.05 40.65 9.93
N VAL A 210 -0.44 41.07 8.76
CA VAL A 210 0.27 40.84 7.48
C VAL A 210 1.52 41.71 7.32
N ASN A 211 1.61 42.83 8.05
CA ASN A 211 2.79 43.71 8.02
C ASN A 211 3.98 43.09 8.75
N THR A 212 3.73 42.28 9.77
CA THR A 212 4.77 41.61 10.57
C THR A 212 4.90 40.12 10.27
N GLY A 213 3.88 39.50 9.67
CA GLY A 213 3.77 38.06 9.49
C GLY A 213 3.49 37.28 10.78
N ASN A 214 3.15 37.96 11.87
CA ASN A 214 2.95 37.33 13.17
C ASN A 214 1.50 36.88 13.38
N ILE A 215 1.37 35.68 13.94
CA ILE A 215 0.11 35.10 14.37
C ILE A 215 -0.11 35.36 15.87
N PHE A 216 -1.35 35.64 16.27
CA PHE A 216 -1.73 35.76 17.69
C PHE A 216 -3.18 35.35 17.96
N TYR A 217 -3.48 35.10 19.23
CA TYR A 217 -4.78 34.59 19.72
C TYR A 217 -5.42 35.59 20.70
N ARG A 218 -6.75 35.56 20.83
CA ARG A 218 -7.52 36.44 21.73
C ARG A 218 -8.73 35.78 22.35
#